data_AF-A0A942MKR2-F1
#
_entry.id   AF-A0A942MKR2-F1
#
_cell.length_a   1.000
_cell.length_b   1.000
_cell.length_c   1.000
_cell.angle_alpha   90.00
_cell.angle_beta   90.00
_cell.angle_gamma   90.00
#
_symmetry.space_group_name_H-M   'P 1'
#
loop_
_entity.id
_entity.type
_entity.pdbx_description
1 polymer ?
#
loop_
_entity_poly.entity_id
_entity_poly.type
_entity_poly.pdbx_seq_one_letter_code
_entity_poly.pdbx_strand_id
1 'polypeptide(L)'
;MADSPSQEQPTLFDPHTSVSTNDSLTLKRKFQWQYVALNILIVFFFGLLLFLLYGIVSPFFVTKEIKNVLPVLSKTVQVDILNASGVSGIGMKLTRQLRTRGVDVIDVGNFSTETNESFIIDRLGSRRDAVIFSRIVGIDSNKIIQQISRDYLVNLSLVVGKDYQKYFTNNLKEYD
;
A
#
# COMPACT_ATOMS: atom_id res chain seq x y z
N MET A 1 -42.03 27.03 89.49
CA MET A 1 -42.39 25.60 89.53
C MET A 1 -42.39 25.13 88.09
N ALA A 2 -41.32 24.45 87.66
CA ALA A 2 -41.22 23.89 86.31
C ALA A 2 -41.89 22.51 86.30
N ASP A 3 -42.72 22.23 85.31
CA ASP A 3 -43.39 20.95 85.12
C ASP A 3 -42.60 20.11 84.10
N SER A 4 -42.35 18.85 84.44
CA SER A 4 -41.51 17.90 83.70
C SER A 4 -42.28 17.25 82.53
N PRO A 5 -41.62 16.88 81.41
CA PRO A 5 -42.29 16.17 80.33
C PRO A 5 -42.24 14.64 80.51
N SER A 6 -43.36 13.98 80.25
CA SER A 6 -43.54 12.53 80.24
C SER A 6 -42.92 11.90 78.97
N GLN A 7 -42.23 10.76 79.12
CA GLN A 7 -41.65 9.97 78.04
C GLN A 7 -42.55 8.78 77.71
N GLU A 8 -42.97 8.62 76.45
CA GLU A 8 -43.59 7.39 75.92
C GLU A 8 -42.55 6.57 75.13
N GLN A 9 -42.47 5.26 75.41
CA GLN A 9 -41.62 4.31 74.67
C GLN A 9 -42.31 3.79 73.41
N PRO A 10 -41.62 3.62 72.27
CA PRO A 10 -42.20 2.97 71.10
C PRO A 10 -42.00 1.46 71.10
N THR A 11 -43.01 0.80 70.53
CA THR A 11 -43.29 -0.64 70.48
C THR A 11 -42.40 -1.44 69.53
N LEU A 12 -42.19 -2.70 69.93
CA LEU A 12 -41.54 -3.83 69.24
C LEU A 12 -41.99 -4.00 67.77
N PHE A 13 -41.03 -4.10 66.83
CA PHE A 13 -41.28 -4.46 65.43
C PHE A 13 -40.63 -5.80 65.12
N ASP A 14 -41.43 -6.75 64.63
CA ASP A 14 -41.08 -8.15 64.37
C ASP A 14 -41.46 -8.51 62.91
N PRO A 15 -41.03 -9.65 62.34
CA PRO A 15 -40.08 -9.73 61.23
C PRO A 15 -40.72 -10.21 59.91
N HIS A 16 -39.89 -10.51 58.89
CA HIS A 16 -40.20 -11.15 57.60
C HIS A 16 -40.53 -10.23 56.42
N THR A 17 -39.49 -9.80 55.70
CA THR A 17 -39.62 -9.49 54.27
C THR A 17 -38.32 -9.90 53.57
N SER A 18 -38.26 -11.12 53.04
CA SER A 18 -37.14 -11.57 52.21
C SER A 18 -37.24 -10.90 50.84
N VAL A 19 -36.53 -9.79 50.66
CA VAL A 19 -36.36 -9.12 49.37
C VAL A 19 -35.43 -9.97 48.49
N SER A 20 -35.94 -10.36 47.32
CA SER A 20 -35.30 -11.19 46.28
C SER A 20 -33.90 -10.69 45.88
N THR A 21 -32.87 -11.49 46.15
CA THR A 21 -31.46 -11.25 45.79
C THR A 21 -31.16 -11.48 44.30
N ASN A 22 -32.09 -12.03 43.54
CA ASN A 22 -31.88 -12.54 42.18
C ASN A 22 -31.79 -11.42 41.12
N ASP A 23 -32.44 -10.28 41.35
CA ASP A 23 -32.52 -9.19 40.36
C ASP A 23 -31.21 -8.39 40.28
N SER A 24 -30.50 -8.26 41.40
CA SER A 24 -29.22 -7.54 41.48
C SER A 24 -28.08 -8.22 40.71
N LEU A 25 -28.13 -9.55 40.58
CA LEU A 25 -27.11 -10.36 39.88
C LEU A 25 -27.24 -10.27 38.36
N THR A 26 -28.46 -10.20 37.82
CA THR A 26 -28.69 -10.11 36.37
C THR A 26 -28.31 -8.74 35.81
N LEU A 27 -28.52 -7.67 36.59
CA LEU A 27 -28.14 -6.31 36.23
C LEU A 27 -26.61 -6.16 36.16
N LYS A 28 -25.88 -6.65 37.17
CA LYS A 28 -24.40 -6.61 37.17
C LYS A 28 -23.81 -7.41 36.01
N ARG A 29 -24.36 -8.60 35.70
CA ARG A 29 -23.91 -9.41 34.58
C ARG A 29 -24.14 -8.69 33.24
N LYS A 30 -25.34 -8.15 33.00
CA LYS A 30 -25.65 -7.39 31.77
C LYS A 30 -24.72 -6.18 31.59
N PHE A 31 -24.40 -5.47 32.67
CA PHE A 31 -23.51 -4.31 32.66
C PHE A 31 -22.07 -4.69 32.25
N GLN A 32 -21.54 -5.81 32.76
CA GLN A 32 -20.19 -6.29 32.42
C GLN A 32 -20.05 -6.69 30.93
N TRP A 33 -21.05 -7.38 30.36
CA TRP A 33 -21.02 -7.78 28.95
C TRP A 33 -21.13 -6.59 27.99
N GLN A 34 -21.78 -5.50 28.39
CA GLN A 34 -21.85 -4.27 27.61
C GLN A 34 -20.46 -3.62 27.44
N TYR A 35 -19.65 -3.57 28.51
CA TYR A 35 -18.28 -3.05 28.40
C TYR A 35 -17.36 -3.96 27.58
N VAL A 36 -17.50 -5.28 27.70
CA VAL A 36 -16.71 -6.22 26.89
C VAL A 36 -17.03 -6.05 25.41
N ALA A 37 -18.33 -5.99 25.06
CA ALA A 37 -18.75 -5.75 23.68
C ALA A 37 -18.25 -4.40 23.13
N LEU A 38 -18.30 -3.34 23.95
CA LEU A 38 -17.82 -2.02 23.59
C LEU A 38 -16.30 -1.98 23.34
N ASN A 39 -15.50 -2.66 24.17
CA ASN A 39 -14.06 -2.76 23.96
C ASN A 39 -13.69 -3.54 22.69
N ILE A 40 -14.40 -4.63 22.40
CA ILE A 40 -14.22 -5.40 21.15
C ILE A 40 -14.50 -4.51 19.94
N LEU A 41 -15.58 -3.72 20.00
CA LEU A 41 -15.93 -2.79 18.92
C LEU A 41 -14.85 -1.71 18.72
N ILE A 42 -14.28 -1.18 19.80
CA ILE A 42 -13.18 -0.21 19.74
C ILE A 42 -11.94 -0.82 19.07
N VAL A 43 -11.54 -2.04 19.46
CA VAL A 43 -10.38 -2.72 18.86
C VAL A 43 -10.61 -2.99 17.37
N PHE A 44 -11.83 -3.40 17.00
CA PHE A 44 -12.21 -3.60 15.61
C PHE A 44 -12.09 -2.30 14.78
N PHE A 45 -12.65 -1.19 15.27
CA PHE A 45 -12.54 0.11 14.59
C PHE A 45 -11.10 0.62 14.52
N PHE A 46 -10.29 0.37 15.55
CA PHE A 46 -8.88 0.72 15.55
C PHE A 46 -8.10 -0.07 14.49
N GLY A 47 -8.34 -1.38 14.38
CA GLY A 47 -7.76 -2.23 13.33
C GLY A 47 -8.21 -1.80 11.93
N LEU A 48 -9.49 -1.47 11.76
CA LEU A 48 -10.04 -0.96 10.50
C LEU A 48 -9.41 0.39 10.11
N LEU A 49 -9.20 1.28 11.10
CA LEU A 49 -8.53 2.56 10.88
C LEU A 49 -7.09 2.36 10.39
N LEU A 50 -6.33 1.44 11.01
CA LEU A 50 -4.97 1.09 10.58
C LEU A 50 -4.95 0.50 9.16
N PHE A 51 -5.92 -0.37 8.84
CA PHE A 51 -6.06 -0.95 7.50
C PHE A 51 -6.33 0.12 6.43
N LEU A 52 -7.24 1.07 6.72
CA LEU A 52 -7.49 2.20 5.83
C LEU A 52 -6.28 3.13 5.70
N LEU A 53 -5.57 3.40 6.80
CA LEU A 53 -4.33 4.19 6.77
C LEU A 53 -3.27 3.52 5.91
N TYR A 54 -3.13 2.20 6.00
CA TYR A 54 -2.22 1.42 5.16
C TYR A 54 -2.59 1.50 3.67
N GLY A 55 -3.88 1.40 3.35
CA GLY A 55 -4.40 1.56 1.99
C GLY A 55 -4.23 2.97 1.42
N ILE A 56 -4.13 3.98 2.29
CA ILE A 56 -3.88 5.39 1.91
C ILE A 56 -2.38 5.65 1.73
N VAL A 57 -1.52 5.12 2.60
CA VAL A 57 -0.06 5.34 2.54
C VAL A 57 0.59 4.58 1.38
N SER A 58 0.12 3.37 1.06
CA SER A 58 0.66 2.55 -0.03
C SER A 58 0.62 3.20 -1.43
N PRO A 59 -0.44 3.91 -1.87
CA PRO A 59 -0.45 4.60 -3.16
C PRO A 59 0.40 5.89 -3.16
N PHE A 60 0.65 6.53 -2.01
CA PHE A 60 1.36 7.82 -1.98
C PHE A 60 2.86 7.71 -2.22
N PHE A 61 3.50 6.57 -1.92
CA PHE A 61 4.94 6.42 -2.16
C PHE A 61 5.32 6.25 -3.64
N VAL A 62 4.36 5.99 -4.53
CA VAL A 62 4.65 5.69 -5.95
C VAL A 62 4.05 6.71 -6.92
N THR A 63 2.96 7.40 -6.60
CA THR A 63 2.17 8.12 -7.63
C THR A 63 2.32 9.64 -7.66
N LYS A 64 2.69 10.30 -6.55
CA LYS A 64 2.60 11.77 -6.47
C LYS A 64 3.78 12.51 -7.09
N GLU A 65 4.99 11.95 -6.99
CA GLU A 65 6.19 12.52 -7.61
C GLU A 65 6.18 12.35 -9.14
N ILE A 66 5.72 11.19 -9.63
CA ILE A 66 5.78 10.82 -11.06
C ILE A 66 5.04 11.82 -11.95
N LYS A 67 3.89 12.34 -11.51
CA LYS A 67 3.08 13.27 -12.33
C LYS A 67 3.81 14.58 -12.66
N ASN A 68 4.74 15.01 -11.82
CA ASN A 68 5.53 16.22 -12.05
C ASN A 68 6.87 15.94 -12.78
N VAL A 69 7.41 14.72 -12.71
CA VAL A 69 8.67 14.36 -13.42
C VAL A 69 8.43 13.84 -14.83
N LEU A 70 7.25 13.30 -15.12
CA LEU A 70 6.88 12.78 -16.45
C LEU A 70 7.00 13.82 -17.57
N PRO A 71 6.53 15.09 -17.42
CA PRO A 71 6.72 16.10 -18.45
C PRO A 71 8.20 16.41 -18.73
N VAL A 72 9.04 16.33 -17.69
CA VAL A 72 10.48 16.62 -17.76
C VAL A 72 11.25 15.49 -18.46
N LEU A 73 10.85 14.23 -18.25
CA LEU A 73 11.42 13.09 -18.98
C LEU A 73 10.98 13.06 -20.44
N SER A 74 9.72 13.40 -20.74
CA SER A 74 9.12 13.23 -22.07
C SER A 74 9.82 14.01 -23.21
N LYS A 75 10.67 14.98 -22.86
CA LYS A 75 11.38 15.80 -23.86
C LYS A 75 12.86 15.43 -24.04
N THR A 76 13.46 14.62 -23.16
CA THR A 76 14.93 14.38 -23.18
C THR A 76 15.33 12.93 -22.95
N VAL A 77 14.52 12.10 -22.32
CA VAL A 77 14.91 10.72 -21.96
C VAL A 77 14.29 9.72 -22.92
N GLN A 78 15.15 9.24 -23.82
CA GLN A 78 14.84 8.22 -24.81
C GLN A 78 15.25 6.84 -24.30
N VAL A 79 14.37 5.85 -24.47
CA VAL A 79 14.53 4.51 -23.90
C VAL A 79 14.43 3.43 -24.96
N ASP A 80 15.33 2.45 -24.90
CA ASP A 80 15.22 1.18 -25.65
C ASP A 80 14.63 0.08 -24.78
N ILE A 81 13.82 -0.80 -25.37
CA ILE A 81 13.28 -1.99 -24.70
C ILE A 81 13.97 -3.24 -25.24
N LEU A 82 14.67 -3.96 -24.38
CA LEU A 82 15.42 -5.17 -24.72
C LEU A 82 14.79 -6.39 -24.06
N ASN A 83 14.29 -7.32 -24.86
CA ASN A 83 13.68 -8.54 -24.36
C ASN A 83 14.73 -9.59 -23.96
N ALA A 84 14.77 -9.94 -22.69
CA ALA A 84 15.59 -11.02 -22.12
C ALA A 84 14.72 -12.13 -21.47
N SER A 85 13.41 -12.10 -21.67
CA SER A 85 12.48 -13.01 -21.00
C SER A 85 12.35 -14.39 -21.66
N GLY A 86 12.77 -14.50 -22.93
CA GLY A 86 12.52 -15.68 -23.77
C GLY A 86 11.10 -15.75 -24.35
N VAL A 87 10.21 -14.79 -24.03
CA VAL A 87 8.84 -14.75 -24.52
C VAL A 87 8.71 -13.74 -25.66
N SER A 88 8.16 -14.20 -26.80
CA SER A 88 7.97 -13.33 -27.97
C SER A 88 6.94 -12.22 -27.71
N GLY A 89 7.18 -11.04 -28.29
CA GLY A 89 6.24 -9.92 -28.29
C GLY A 89 6.16 -9.11 -26.98
N ILE A 90 6.89 -9.48 -25.93
CA ILE A 90 6.87 -8.75 -24.65
C ILE A 90 7.37 -7.31 -24.81
N GLY A 91 8.47 -7.10 -25.54
CA GLY A 91 9.02 -5.76 -25.78
C GLY A 91 7.99 -4.83 -26.39
N MET A 92 7.21 -5.31 -27.37
CA MET A 92 6.16 -4.53 -28.03
C MET A 92 4.99 -4.18 -27.09
N LYS A 93 4.53 -5.14 -26.28
CA LYS A 93 3.46 -4.91 -25.30
C LYS A 93 3.89 -3.85 -24.28
N LEU A 94 5.14 -3.92 -23.84
CA LEU A 94 5.76 -2.96 -22.93
C LEU A 94 5.87 -1.57 -23.51
N THR A 95 6.34 -1.46 -24.75
CA THR A 95 6.43 -0.18 -25.46
C THR A 95 5.10 0.55 -25.48
N ARG A 96 4.00 -0.16 -25.75
CA ARG A 96 2.66 0.44 -25.72
C ARG A 96 2.32 0.97 -24.32
N GLN A 97 2.56 0.20 -23.27
CA GLN A 97 2.31 0.64 -21.89
C GLN A 97 3.16 1.86 -21.50
N LEU A 98 4.44 1.87 -21.82
CA LEU A 98 5.34 2.97 -21.46
C LEU A 98 5.02 4.26 -22.20
N ARG A 99 4.66 4.17 -23.49
CA ARG A 99 4.20 5.34 -24.27
C ARG A 99 2.92 5.95 -23.70
N THR A 100 1.96 5.14 -23.23
CA THR A 100 0.76 5.68 -22.55
C THR A 100 1.08 6.40 -21.24
N ARG A 101 2.23 6.10 -20.62
CA ARG A 101 2.73 6.79 -19.43
C ARG A 101 3.58 8.03 -19.75
N GLY A 102 3.76 8.39 -21.03
CA GLY A 102 4.55 9.56 -21.45
C GLY A 102 6.06 9.32 -21.57
N VAL A 103 6.49 8.06 -21.63
CA VAL A 103 7.89 7.68 -21.90
C VAL A 103 8.11 7.60 -23.41
N ASP A 104 9.19 8.22 -23.89
CA ASP A 104 9.62 8.11 -25.29
C ASP A 104 10.44 6.83 -25.50
N VAL A 105 9.85 5.88 -26.20
CA VAL A 105 10.50 4.61 -26.55
C VAL A 105 10.94 4.68 -28.00
N ILE A 106 12.24 4.57 -28.25
CA ILE A 106 12.82 4.69 -29.59
C ILE A 106 12.92 3.34 -30.28
N ASP A 107 13.52 2.35 -29.61
CA ASP A 107 13.73 1.04 -30.22
C ASP A 107 13.24 -0.11 -29.33
N VAL A 108 12.96 -1.24 -29.99
CA VAL A 108 12.57 -2.50 -29.37
C VAL A 108 13.40 -3.62 -29.97
N GLY A 109 14.20 -4.27 -29.14
CA GLY A 109 15.10 -5.34 -29.53
C GLY A 109 15.07 -6.54 -28.61
N ASN A 110 15.96 -7.48 -28.87
CA ASN A 110 16.25 -8.60 -27.99
C ASN A 110 17.58 -8.36 -27.27
N PHE A 111 17.65 -8.76 -26.01
CA PHE A 111 18.91 -8.81 -25.30
C PHE A 111 19.69 -10.06 -25.74
N SER A 112 21.02 -10.02 -25.67
CA SER A 112 21.88 -11.11 -26.15
C SER A 112 21.66 -12.43 -25.40
N THR A 113 21.17 -12.34 -24.16
CA THR A 113 21.05 -13.48 -23.24
C THR A 113 19.74 -13.37 -22.49
N GLU A 114 19.08 -14.49 -22.22
CA GLU A 114 17.92 -14.49 -21.33
C GLU A 114 18.33 -14.20 -19.88
N THR A 115 17.49 -13.47 -19.15
CA THR A 115 17.71 -13.14 -17.74
C THR A 115 16.46 -13.40 -16.91
N ASN A 116 16.65 -13.84 -15.67
CA ASN A 116 15.54 -14.03 -14.75
C ASN A 116 14.96 -12.69 -14.28
N GLU A 117 15.82 -11.69 -14.11
CA GLU A 117 15.45 -10.39 -13.56
C GLU A 117 15.50 -9.28 -14.61
N SER A 118 14.57 -8.32 -14.47
CA SER A 118 14.54 -7.07 -15.24
C SER A 118 15.42 -6.02 -14.58
N PHE A 119 16.16 -5.26 -15.40
CA PHE A 119 17.09 -4.24 -14.93
C PHE A 119 17.21 -3.10 -15.95
N ILE A 120 17.80 -1.99 -15.54
CA ILE A 120 17.96 -0.79 -16.37
C ILE A 120 19.45 -0.57 -16.65
N ILE A 121 19.77 -0.22 -17.88
CA ILE A 121 21.11 0.17 -18.31
C ILE A 121 21.13 1.67 -18.54
N ASP A 122 22.00 2.37 -17.81
CA ASP A 122 22.33 3.78 -18.05
C ASP A 122 23.47 3.88 -19.08
N ARG A 123 23.16 4.42 -20.27
CA ARG A 123 24.07 4.50 -21.41
C ARG A 123 24.86 5.82 -21.46
N LEU A 124 24.37 6.87 -20.80
CA LEU A 124 25.00 8.20 -20.81
C LEU A 124 25.67 8.56 -19.47
N GLY A 125 25.48 7.73 -18.44
CA GLY A 125 25.96 8.00 -17.09
C GLY A 125 25.12 9.01 -16.31
N SER A 126 23.89 9.26 -16.74
CA SER A 126 22.93 10.07 -16.00
C SER A 126 22.18 9.21 -14.99
N ARG A 127 22.84 8.95 -13.84
CA ARG A 127 22.25 8.18 -12.72
C ARG A 127 20.89 8.73 -12.30
N ARG A 128 20.71 10.06 -12.35
CA ARG A 128 19.44 10.73 -11.98
C ARG A 128 18.29 10.29 -12.88
N ASP A 129 18.50 10.30 -14.19
CA ASP A 129 17.46 9.93 -15.15
C ASP A 129 17.13 8.43 -15.05
N ALA A 130 18.14 7.59 -14.84
CA ALA A 130 17.94 6.16 -14.62
C ALA A 130 17.13 5.86 -13.35
N VAL A 131 17.36 6.60 -12.25
CA VAL A 131 16.60 6.46 -11.00
C VAL A 131 15.17 6.95 -11.15
N ILE A 132 14.94 8.04 -11.88
CA ILE A 132 13.57 8.51 -12.16
C ILE A 132 12.84 7.48 -13.02
N PHE A 133 13.49 6.97 -14.07
CA PHE A 133 12.93 5.94 -14.92
C PHE A 133 12.60 4.67 -14.14
N SER A 134 13.47 4.24 -13.21
CA SER A 134 13.22 3.06 -12.37
C SER A 134 11.96 3.19 -11.52
N ARG A 135 11.65 4.40 -11.02
CA ARG A 135 10.39 4.69 -10.32
C ARG A 135 9.17 4.60 -11.23
N ILE A 136 9.28 4.99 -12.50
CA ILE A 136 8.19 4.91 -13.49
C ILE A 136 7.85 3.45 -13.83
N VAL A 137 8.88 2.61 -13.98
CA VAL A 137 8.70 1.19 -14.31
C VAL A 137 8.49 0.30 -13.08
N GLY A 138 8.79 0.80 -11.89
CA GLY A 138 8.67 0.06 -10.62
C GLY A 138 9.85 -0.87 -10.31
N ILE A 139 10.99 -0.70 -10.99
CA ILE A 139 12.21 -1.48 -10.76
C ILE A 139 13.06 -0.80 -9.68
N ASP A 140 13.63 -1.60 -8.78
CA ASP A 140 14.53 -1.10 -7.74
C ASP A 140 15.74 -0.38 -8.36
N SER A 141 16.10 0.77 -7.81
CA SER A 141 17.30 1.54 -8.17
C SER A 141 18.62 0.76 -8.06
N ASN A 142 18.64 -0.32 -7.28
CA ASN A 142 19.76 -1.27 -7.17
C ASN A 142 19.94 -2.14 -8.42
N LYS A 143 18.89 -2.29 -9.23
CA LYS A 143 18.92 -3.00 -10.52
C LYS A 143 19.18 -2.04 -11.68
N ILE A 144 19.95 -0.98 -11.42
CA ILE A 144 20.43 -0.07 -12.45
C ILE A 144 21.93 -0.31 -12.59
N ILE A 145 22.33 -0.70 -13.79
CA ILE A 145 23.75 -0.84 -14.16
C ILE A 145 24.13 0.30 -15.08
N GLN A 146 25.37 0.76 -14.98
CA GLN A 146 25.90 1.78 -15.87
C GLN A 146 26.78 1.12 -16.91
N GLN A 147 26.47 1.33 -18.19
CA GLN A 147 27.27 0.83 -19.31
C GLN A 147 27.36 1.92 -20.37
N ILE A 148 28.32 2.81 -20.19
CA ILE A 148 28.55 3.92 -21.12
C ILE A 148 29.10 3.37 -22.42
N SER A 149 28.43 3.67 -23.54
CA SER A 149 28.95 3.42 -24.88
C SER A 149 28.60 4.59 -25.78
N ARG A 150 29.55 4.99 -26.64
CA ARG A 150 29.37 6.09 -27.59
C ARG A 150 28.55 5.68 -28.83
N ASP A 151 28.33 4.39 -29.00
CA ASP A 151 27.64 3.84 -30.17
C ASP A 151 26.12 3.85 -30.01
N TYR A 152 25.63 4.10 -28.78
CA TYR A 152 24.20 4.11 -28.48
C TYR A 152 23.64 5.54 -28.58
N LEU A 153 22.57 5.67 -29.37
CA LEU A 153 21.85 6.93 -29.55
C LEU A 153 20.83 7.21 -28.43
N VAL A 154 20.65 6.26 -27.50
CA VAL A 154 19.66 6.36 -26.42
C VAL A 154 20.30 6.60 -25.06
N ASN A 155 19.49 7.15 -24.17
CA ASN A 155 19.91 7.50 -22.82
C ASN A 155 19.87 6.28 -21.89
N LEU A 156 18.83 5.45 -22.04
CA LEU A 156 18.55 4.31 -21.16
C LEU A 156 18.13 3.08 -21.98
N SER A 157 18.42 1.89 -21.48
CA SER A 157 17.83 0.64 -21.98
C SER A 157 17.13 -0.09 -20.83
N LEU A 158 15.88 -0.49 -21.03
CA LEU A 158 15.15 -1.39 -20.15
C LEU A 158 15.37 -2.83 -20.61
N VAL A 159 16.06 -3.64 -19.81
CA VAL A 159 16.17 -5.08 -20.04
C VAL A 159 15.06 -5.79 -19.29
N VAL A 160 14.28 -6.58 -20.02
CA VAL A 160 13.06 -7.22 -19.53
C VAL A 160 13.30 -8.70 -19.32
N GLY A 161 13.44 -9.12 -18.07
CA GLY A 161 13.64 -10.51 -17.68
C GLY A 161 12.35 -11.31 -17.55
N LYS A 162 12.47 -12.55 -17.06
CA LYS A 162 11.34 -13.46 -16.81
C LYS A 162 10.38 -12.94 -15.73
N ASP A 163 10.83 -12.05 -14.87
CA ASP A 163 10.04 -11.34 -13.86
C ASP A 163 9.16 -10.20 -14.42
N TYR A 164 9.06 -10.02 -15.74
CA TYR A 164 8.25 -8.99 -16.39
C TYR A 164 6.81 -8.93 -15.85
N GLN A 165 6.26 -10.07 -15.45
CA GLN A 165 4.90 -10.14 -14.92
C GLN A 165 4.73 -9.32 -13.63
N LYS A 166 5.78 -9.19 -12.82
CA LYS A 166 5.76 -8.39 -11.59
C LYS A 166 5.53 -6.90 -11.87
N TYR A 167 5.99 -6.42 -13.01
CA TYR A 167 6.03 -5.00 -13.33
C TYR A 167 4.95 -4.58 -14.35
N PHE A 168 4.46 -5.51 -15.17
CA PHE A 168 3.71 -5.16 -16.39
C PHE A 168 2.35 -5.88 -16.56
N THR A 169 1.90 -6.68 -15.59
CA THR A 169 0.71 -7.56 -15.74
C THR A 169 -0.66 -6.90 -15.57
N ASN A 170 -0.75 -5.71 -14.96
CA ASN A 170 -2.08 -5.15 -14.64
C ASN A 170 -2.96 -4.87 -15.87
N ASN A 171 -2.40 -4.80 -17.10
CA ASN A 171 -3.14 -4.56 -18.35
C ASN A 171 -2.84 -5.59 -19.46
N LEU A 172 -2.31 -6.78 -19.16
CA LEU A 172 -2.04 -7.82 -20.17
C LEU A 172 -3.25 -8.71 -20.50
N LYS A 173 -4.40 -8.50 -19.85
CA LYS A 173 -5.64 -9.26 -20.07
C LYS A 173 -6.62 -8.62 -21.08
N GLU A 174 -6.30 -7.47 -21.65
CA GLU A 174 -7.27 -6.70 -22.43
C GLU A 174 -7.05 -6.74 -23.96
N TYR A 175 -6.15 -7.59 -24.44
CA TYR A 175 -5.92 -7.78 -25.88
C TYR A 175 -5.58 -9.25 -26.16
N ASP A 176 -6.60 -10.09 -26.04
CA ASP A 176 -6.78 -11.31 -26.85
C ASP A 176 -7.80 -11.01 -27.95
#